data_AF-A0A353ZFL8-F1
#
_entry.id   AF-A0A353ZFL8-F1
#
_cell.length_a   1.000
_cell.length_b   1.000
_cell.length_c   1.000
_cell.angle_alpha   90.00
_cell.angle_beta   90.00
_cell.angle_gamma   90.00
#
_symmetry.space_group_name_H-M   'P 1'
#
loop_
_entity.id
_entity.type
_entity.pdbx_description
1 polymer ?
#
loop_
_entity_poly.entity_id
_entity_poly.type
_entity_poly.pdbx_seq_one_letter_code
_entity_poly.pdbx_strand_id
1 'polypeptide(L)'
;SIGNLRGIVQRGAAAYLDYLEENADPLHPIRLLNDIDYVMSRESAADTLEIILRSVVEKFDRFLEYNSTTTHSDYGEQLHCLLDFERLEADYDRQDWNLAPIQIAHDVLARTGRASLAAEWQKYLGRKTGPMARSFLTKLKRLEKVHGMRLPSVTDRLNEKFIKPLVLDSILALVRPAMVEIRSGAKPESFTRLEVLAEEYLSTSSGSPTDIQPWMQELGEEVQIVEGDLHAPVPYESNPRALAEIAIPYATIREQIDLWEQA
;
A
#
# COMPACT_ATOMS: atom_id res chain seq x y z
N SER A 1 20.03 5.58 12.73
CA SER A 1 20.14 4.24 12.12
C SER A 1 18.91 3.42 12.49
N ILE A 2 18.28 2.73 11.53
CA ILE A 2 17.13 1.85 11.76
C ILE A 2 17.41 0.78 12.82
N GLY A 3 18.67 0.31 12.91
CA GLY A 3 19.10 -0.68 13.90
C GLY A 3 18.92 -0.19 15.34
N ASN A 4 19.14 1.10 15.60
CA ASN A 4 18.95 1.67 16.94
C ASN A 4 17.47 1.76 17.31
N LEU A 5 16.62 2.20 16.37
CA LEU A 5 15.17 2.26 16.57
C LEU A 5 14.58 0.86 16.81
N ARG A 6 15.00 -0.14 16.02
CA ARG A 6 14.60 -1.53 16.22
C ARG A 6 15.06 -2.08 17.57
N GLY A 7 16.28 -1.76 17.99
CA GLY A 7 16.78 -2.15 19.31
C GLY A 7 15.96 -1.57 20.46
N ILE A 8 15.51 -0.33 20.33
CA ILE A 8 14.61 0.32 21.32
C ILE A 8 13.25 -0.38 21.32
N VAL A 9 12.63 -0.59 20.16
CA VAL A 9 11.31 -1.27 20.08
C VAL A 9 11.39 -2.69 20.64
N GLN A 10 12.50 -3.42 20.44
CA GLN A 10 12.68 -4.77 20.99
C GLN A 10 12.89 -4.79 22.51
N ARG A 11 13.60 -3.81 23.07
CA ARG A 11 13.78 -3.67 24.53
C ARG A 11 12.55 -3.10 25.24
N GLY A 12 11.71 -2.38 24.51
CA GLY A 12 10.57 -1.65 25.04
C GLY A 12 10.90 -0.19 25.35
N ALA A 13 9.92 0.70 25.15
CA ALA A 13 10.09 2.13 25.35
C ALA A 13 10.29 2.52 26.82
N ALA A 14 9.71 1.77 27.77
CA ALA A 14 9.91 2.01 29.20
C ALA A 14 11.39 1.88 29.61
N ALA A 15 12.05 0.79 29.20
CA ALA A 15 13.48 0.56 29.45
C ALA A 15 14.35 1.62 28.78
N TYR A 16 13.88 2.20 27.67
CA TYR A 16 14.57 3.31 27.01
C TYR A 16 14.42 4.62 27.78
N LEU A 17 13.25 4.91 28.35
CA LEU A 17 13.07 6.06 29.25
C LEU A 17 13.96 5.94 30.49
N ASP A 18 14.04 4.75 31.09
CA ASP A 18 14.95 4.48 32.22
C ASP A 18 16.41 4.76 31.83
N TYR A 19 16.84 4.26 30.66
CA TYR A 19 18.18 4.53 30.14
C TYR A 19 18.44 6.04 29.92
N LEU A 20 17.46 6.78 29.40
CA LEU A 20 17.61 8.23 29.18
C LEU A 20 17.72 9.01 30.50
N GLU A 21 17.03 8.56 31.54
CA GLU A 21 17.11 9.15 32.88
C GLU A 21 18.46 8.86 33.56
N GLU A 22 18.94 7.62 33.47
CA GLU A 22 20.25 7.21 34.01
C GLU A 22 21.43 7.91 33.31
N ASN A 23 21.26 8.30 32.04
CA ASN A 23 22.29 8.91 31.21
C ASN A 23 21.97 10.37 30.84
N ALA A 24 21.13 11.04 31.63
CA ALA A 24 20.72 12.41 31.35
C ALA A 24 21.92 13.37 31.35
N ASP A 25 22.10 14.12 30.27
CA ASP A 25 23.10 15.19 30.17
C ASP A 25 22.56 16.47 30.83
N PRO A 26 23.15 16.96 31.93
CA PRO A 26 22.69 18.18 32.59
C PRO A 26 22.76 19.44 31.71
N LEU A 27 23.61 19.43 30.67
CA LEU A 27 23.75 20.53 29.71
C LEU A 27 22.71 20.48 28.58
N HIS A 28 22.09 19.32 28.35
CA HIS A 28 21.08 19.11 27.30
C HIS A 28 19.87 18.35 27.87
N PRO A 29 19.05 19.00 28.71
CA PRO A 29 17.92 18.34 29.35
C PRO A 29 16.89 17.87 28.32
N ILE A 30 16.44 16.62 28.46
CA ILE A 30 15.44 16.02 27.58
C ILE A 30 14.06 16.48 28.03
N ARG A 31 13.38 17.28 27.21
CA ARG A 31 12.05 17.85 27.52
C ARG A 31 11.03 16.78 27.92
N LEU A 32 11.02 15.65 27.21
CA LEU A 32 10.14 14.52 27.51
C LEU A 32 10.27 14.04 28.96
N LEU A 33 11.49 13.88 29.49
CA LEU A 33 11.71 13.44 30.87
C LEU A 33 11.22 14.48 31.89
N ASN A 34 11.31 15.77 31.56
CA ASN A 34 10.81 16.83 32.43
C ASN A 34 9.28 16.93 32.44
N ASP A 35 8.62 16.55 31.35
CA ASP A 35 7.16 16.63 31.21
C ASP A 35 6.44 15.36 31.73
N ILE A 36 7.15 14.23 31.83
CA ILE A 36 6.67 13.01 32.48
C ILE A 36 6.36 13.31 33.95
N ASP A 37 5.26 12.73 34.45
CA ASP A 37 4.68 12.93 35.78
C ASP A 37 4.01 14.30 36.03
N TYR A 38 4.18 15.26 35.11
CA TYR A 38 3.43 16.53 35.12
C TYR A 38 2.31 16.58 34.08
N VAL A 39 2.56 16.09 32.86
CA VAL A 39 1.62 16.14 31.73
C VAL A 39 0.95 14.78 31.49
N MET A 40 1.68 13.68 31.72
CA MET A 40 1.18 12.32 31.60
C MET A 40 1.95 11.36 32.50
N SER A 41 1.37 10.20 32.80
CA SER A 41 2.06 9.16 33.54
C SER A 41 3.23 8.57 32.73
N ARG A 42 4.26 8.09 33.42
CA ARG A 42 5.39 7.38 32.77
C ARG A 42 4.95 6.20 31.91
N GLU A 43 3.96 5.43 32.37
CA GLU A 43 3.39 4.31 31.62
C GLU A 43 2.77 4.79 30.31
N SER A 44 1.92 5.82 30.36
CA SER A 44 1.31 6.40 29.16
C SER A 44 2.34 7.01 28.20
N ALA A 45 3.42 7.61 28.73
CA ALA A 45 4.51 8.13 27.92
C ALA A 45 5.27 7.01 27.21
N ALA A 46 5.55 5.91 27.92
CA ALA A 46 6.18 4.72 27.35
C ALA A 46 5.33 4.10 26.23
N ASP A 47 4.04 3.88 26.48
CA ASP A 47 3.12 3.32 25.48
C ASP A 47 3.02 4.21 24.23
N THR A 48 2.90 5.52 24.44
CA THR A 48 2.82 6.49 23.33
C THR A 48 4.11 6.50 22.52
N LEU A 49 5.27 6.50 23.20
CA LEU A 49 6.58 6.46 22.55
C LEU A 49 6.77 5.15 21.79
N GLU A 50 6.32 4.02 22.33
CA GLU A 50 6.38 2.73 21.66
C GLU A 50 5.57 2.73 20.36
N ILE A 51 4.34 3.27 20.38
CA ILE A 51 3.51 3.41 19.18
C ILE A 51 4.23 4.26 18.14
N ILE A 52 4.75 5.43 18.53
CA ILE A 52 5.47 6.34 17.62
C ILE A 52 6.67 5.63 16.99
N LEU A 53 7.50 4.98 17.80
CA LEU A 53 8.71 4.30 17.32
C LEU A 53 8.36 3.12 16.41
N ARG A 54 7.33 2.34 16.74
CA ARG A 54 6.85 1.24 15.88
C ARG A 54 6.36 1.77 14.54
N SER A 55 5.55 2.82 14.52
CA SER A 55 5.09 3.44 13.27
C SER A 55 6.25 3.94 12.40
N VAL A 56 7.25 4.59 13.00
CA VAL A 56 8.45 5.05 12.28
C VAL A 56 9.29 3.87 11.76
N VAL A 57 9.40 2.78 12.52
CA VAL A 57 10.16 1.59 12.08
C VAL A 57 9.44 0.85 10.96
N GLU A 58 8.12 0.74 11.03
CA GLU A 58 7.28 0.09 10.03
C GLU A 58 7.35 0.81 8.69
N LYS A 59 7.35 2.15 8.71
CA LYS A 59 7.41 3.03 7.54
C LYS A 59 8.67 3.87 7.51
N PHE A 60 9.81 3.19 7.65
CA PHE A 60 11.10 3.85 7.77
C PHE A 60 11.50 4.61 6.49
N ASP A 61 11.04 4.15 5.33
CA ASP A 61 11.18 4.86 4.05
C ASP A 61 10.50 6.23 4.08
N ARG A 62 9.30 6.35 4.66
CA ARG A 62 8.59 7.63 4.87
C ARG A 62 9.37 8.56 5.77
N PHE A 63 9.98 8.01 6.83
CA PHE A 63 10.86 8.77 7.70
C PHE A 63 12.13 9.27 7.00
N LEU A 64 12.74 8.45 6.14
CA LEU A 64 13.88 8.88 5.33
C LEU A 64 13.47 10.00 4.35
N GLU A 65 12.35 9.84 3.65
CA GLU A 65 11.80 10.85 2.75
C GLU A 65 11.54 12.16 3.50
N TYR A 66 10.89 12.10 4.66
CA TYR A 66 10.61 13.24 5.53
C TYR A 66 11.89 14.00 5.90
N ASN A 67 12.95 13.31 6.32
CA ASN A 67 14.21 13.97 6.68
C ASN A 67 14.98 14.51 5.46
N SER A 68 14.78 13.91 4.27
CA SER A 68 15.45 14.37 3.05
C SER A 68 14.78 15.58 2.39
N THR A 69 13.47 15.70 2.56
CA THR A 69 12.63 16.76 1.97
C THR A 69 12.52 18.00 2.87
N THR A 70 12.81 17.84 4.17
CA THR A 70 12.71 18.91 5.16
C THR A 70 14.10 19.35 5.60
N THR A 71 14.62 20.45 5.02
CA THR A 71 15.90 21.06 5.43
C THR A 71 15.93 21.48 6.92
N HIS A 72 14.76 21.54 7.55
CA HIS A 72 14.51 21.86 8.95
C HIS A 72 13.75 20.74 9.67
N SER A 73 14.07 19.46 9.45
CA SER A 73 13.69 18.43 10.43
C SER A 73 14.47 18.76 11.72
N ASP A 74 13.97 19.72 12.51
CA ASP A 74 14.65 20.38 13.63
C ASP A 74 14.97 19.36 14.75
N TYR A 75 15.97 18.50 14.53
CA TYR A 75 16.46 17.47 15.44
C TYR A 75 15.38 16.57 16.08
N GLY A 76 14.19 16.44 15.47
CA GLY A 76 13.08 15.63 15.96
C GLY A 76 11.88 16.40 16.55
N GLU A 77 11.96 17.72 16.73
CA GLU A 77 10.88 18.55 17.32
C GLU A 77 9.60 18.56 16.45
N GLN A 78 9.72 18.34 15.15
CA GLN A 78 8.60 18.35 14.20
C GLN A 78 8.13 16.94 13.77
N LEU A 79 8.50 15.89 14.51
CA LEU A 79 8.09 14.51 14.17
C LEU A 79 6.56 14.35 14.10
N HIS A 80 5.81 15.15 14.87
CA HIS A 80 4.35 15.16 14.80
C HIS A 80 3.80 15.51 13.40
N CYS A 81 4.52 16.30 12.59
CA CYS A 81 4.15 16.57 11.21
C CYS A 81 4.14 15.29 10.38
N LEU A 82 5.19 14.46 10.49
CA LEU A 82 5.24 13.15 9.85
C LEU A 82 4.08 12.27 10.32
N LEU A 83 3.83 12.21 11.63
CA LEU A 83 2.75 11.40 12.20
C LEU A 83 1.37 11.81 11.66
N ASP A 84 1.12 13.08 11.36
CA ASP A 84 -0.14 13.50 10.74
C ASP A 84 -0.32 12.96 9.32
N PHE A 85 0.74 12.91 8.51
CA PHE A 85 0.70 12.27 7.19
C PHE A 85 0.50 10.75 7.32
N GLU A 86 1.21 10.13 8.27
CA GLU A 86 1.09 8.69 8.54
C GLU A 86 -0.32 8.29 8.96
N ARG A 87 -0.97 9.10 9.80
CA ARG A 87 -2.35 8.89 10.21
C ARG A 87 -3.30 8.97 9.02
N LEU A 88 -3.08 9.92 8.10
CA LEU A 88 -3.90 10.04 6.90
C LEU A 88 -3.72 8.83 5.97
N GLU A 89 -2.49 8.37 5.79
CA GLU A 89 -2.19 7.17 5.00
C GLU A 89 -2.79 5.92 5.64
N ALA A 90 -2.64 5.74 6.95
CA ALA A 90 -3.23 4.61 7.67
C ALA A 90 -4.77 4.58 7.59
N ASP A 91 -5.42 5.76 7.68
CA ASP A 91 -6.87 5.88 7.46
C ASP A 91 -7.26 5.47 6.04
N TYR A 92 -6.44 5.82 5.04
CA TYR A 92 -6.64 5.41 3.64
C TYR A 92 -6.47 3.90 3.47
N ASP A 93 -5.37 3.35 3.98
CA ASP A 93 -5.04 1.92 3.90
C ASP A 93 -6.11 1.06 4.56
N ARG A 94 -6.69 1.53 5.67
CA ARG A 94 -7.83 0.86 6.30
C ARG A 94 -9.05 0.76 5.37
N GLN A 95 -9.32 1.81 4.58
CA GLN A 95 -10.41 1.75 3.59
C GLN A 95 -10.05 0.82 2.43
N ASP A 96 -8.80 0.84 1.98
CA ASP A 96 -8.31 -0.06 0.94
C ASP A 96 -8.41 -1.53 1.37
N TRP A 97 -8.06 -1.84 2.62
CA TRP A 97 -8.21 -3.18 3.20
C TRP A 97 -9.66 -3.67 3.21
N ASN A 98 -10.63 -2.78 3.47
CA ASN A 98 -12.05 -3.14 3.38
C ASN A 98 -12.49 -3.46 1.94
N LEU A 99 -11.72 -3.03 0.94
CA LEU A 99 -11.97 -3.31 -0.48
C LEU A 99 -11.24 -4.56 -0.98
N ALA A 100 -10.36 -5.17 -0.18
CA ALA A 100 -9.59 -6.35 -0.56
C ALA A 100 -10.45 -7.49 -1.15
N PRO A 101 -11.63 -7.85 -0.59
CA PRO A 101 -12.47 -8.89 -1.21
C PRO A 101 -12.94 -8.52 -2.63
N ILE A 102 -13.20 -7.24 -2.88
CA ILE A 102 -13.64 -6.72 -4.18
C ILE A 102 -12.48 -6.73 -5.18
N GLN A 103 -11.28 -6.40 -4.72
CA GLN A 103 -10.04 -6.46 -5.51
C GLN A 103 -9.70 -7.92 -5.90
N ILE A 104 -9.79 -8.86 -4.96
CA ILE A 104 -9.60 -10.29 -5.25
C ILE A 104 -10.59 -10.79 -6.29
N ALA A 105 -11.88 -10.43 -6.16
CA ALA A 105 -12.89 -10.78 -7.15
C ALA A 105 -12.55 -10.22 -8.55
N HIS A 106 -12.02 -8.99 -8.60
CA HIS A 106 -11.58 -8.38 -9.85
C HIS A 106 -10.41 -9.14 -10.48
N ASP A 107 -9.37 -9.48 -9.73
CA ASP A 107 -8.21 -10.25 -10.21
C ASP A 107 -8.65 -11.59 -10.84
N VAL A 108 -9.55 -12.32 -10.16
CA VAL A 108 -10.11 -13.58 -10.69
C VAL A 108 -10.84 -13.35 -12.02
N LEU A 109 -11.64 -12.29 -12.13
CA LEU A 109 -12.35 -11.95 -13.36
C LEU A 109 -11.39 -11.57 -14.50
N ALA A 110 -10.35 -10.80 -14.20
CA ALA A 110 -9.33 -10.40 -15.16
C ALA A 110 -8.59 -11.64 -15.70
N ARG A 111 -8.19 -12.56 -14.81
CA ARG A 111 -7.42 -13.76 -15.16
C ARG A 111 -8.21 -14.86 -15.85
N THR A 112 -9.51 -14.97 -15.59
CA THR A 112 -10.39 -16.00 -16.19
C THR A 112 -10.92 -15.64 -17.59
N GLY A 113 -10.34 -14.62 -18.24
CA GLY A 113 -10.74 -14.19 -19.58
C GLY A 113 -12.06 -13.42 -19.62
N ARG A 114 -12.60 -13.01 -18.46
CA ARG A 114 -13.83 -12.20 -18.35
C ARG A 114 -13.52 -10.71 -18.36
N ALA A 115 -12.67 -10.28 -19.29
CA ALA A 115 -12.12 -8.92 -19.34
C ALA A 115 -13.19 -7.82 -19.43
N SER A 116 -14.31 -8.07 -20.10
CA SER A 116 -15.44 -7.11 -20.15
C SER A 116 -16.07 -6.90 -18.78
N LEU A 117 -16.29 -7.99 -18.03
CA LEU A 117 -16.86 -7.93 -16.68
C LEU A 117 -15.88 -7.31 -15.68
N ALA A 118 -14.59 -7.65 -15.77
CA ALA A 118 -13.54 -7.00 -14.98
C ALA A 118 -13.52 -5.48 -15.21
N ALA A 119 -13.61 -5.03 -16.46
CA ALA A 119 -13.66 -3.61 -16.80
C ALA A 119 -14.94 -2.92 -16.28
N GLU A 120 -16.10 -3.58 -16.31
CA GLU A 120 -17.33 -3.04 -15.71
C GLU A 120 -17.21 -2.93 -14.18
N TRP A 121 -16.61 -3.94 -13.55
CA TRP A 121 -16.36 -3.98 -12.11
C TRP A 121 -15.42 -2.85 -11.67
N GLN A 122 -14.32 -2.63 -12.40
CA GLN A 122 -13.40 -1.52 -12.16
C GLN A 122 -14.12 -0.16 -12.27
N LYS A 123 -14.96 0.03 -13.29
CA LYS A 123 -15.78 1.26 -13.45
C LYS A 123 -16.78 1.44 -12.30
N TYR A 124 -17.40 0.36 -11.85
CA TYR A 124 -18.31 0.39 -10.70
C TYR A 124 -17.55 0.82 -9.43
N LEU A 125 -16.41 0.18 -9.14
CA LEU A 125 -15.62 0.51 -7.97
C LEU A 125 -15.13 1.96 -8.02
N GLY A 126 -14.63 2.43 -9.17
CA GLY A 126 -14.17 3.81 -9.34
C GLY A 126 -15.27 4.85 -9.08
N ARG A 127 -16.52 4.55 -9.48
CA ARG A 127 -17.66 5.40 -9.14
C ARG A 127 -17.98 5.38 -7.65
N LYS A 128 -17.93 4.20 -7.02
CA LYS A 128 -18.22 4.01 -5.59
C LYS A 128 -17.18 4.67 -4.68
N THR A 129 -15.89 4.51 -4.98
CA THR A 129 -14.78 5.00 -4.17
C THR A 129 -14.35 6.43 -4.51
N GLY A 130 -14.74 6.94 -5.69
CA GLY A 130 -14.36 8.27 -6.16
C GLY A 130 -14.58 9.41 -5.16
N PRO A 131 -15.77 9.54 -4.52
CA PRO A 131 -15.99 10.55 -3.47
C PRO A 131 -15.03 10.41 -2.28
N MET A 132 -14.77 9.18 -1.85
CA MET A 132 -13.89 8.86 -0.74
C MET A 132 -12.44 9.24 -1.06
N ALA A 133 -11.95 8.82 -2.24
CA ALA A 133 -10.60 9.16 -2.70
C ALA A 133 -10.39 10.67 -2.82
N ARG A 134 -11.39 11.42 -3.32
CA ARG A 134 -11.35 12.89 -3.34
C ARG A 134 -11.24 13.48 -1.94
N SER A 135 -11.96 12.94 -0.97
CA SER A 135 -11.88 13.39 0.44
C SER A 135 -10.47 13.24 1.00
N PHE A 136 -9.82 12.09 0.77
CA PHE A 136 -8.42 11.87 1.18
C PHE A 136 -7.45 12.85 0.51
N LEU A 137 -7.58 13.08 -0.79
CA LEU A 137 -6.75 14.06 -1.51
C LEU A 137 -6.97 15.50 -1.01
N THR A 138 -8.19 15.86 -0.61
CA THR A 138 -8.46 17.16 0.03
C THR A 138 -7.79 17.26 1.39
N LYS A 139 -7.85 16.20 2.22
CA LYS A 139 -7.17 16.16 3.51
C LYS A 139 -5.64 16.25 3.35
N LEU A 140 -5.08 15.56 2.36
CA LEU A 140 -3.65 15.62 2.02
C LEU A 140 -3.23 17.05 1.69
N LYS A 141 -3.90 17.70 0.74
CA LYS A 141 -3.60 19.10 0.36
C LYS A 141 -3.66 20.07 1.54
N ARG A 142 -4.55 19.81 2.50
CA ARG A 142 -4.64 20.60 3.74
C ARG A 142 -3.41 20.35 4.62
N LEU A 143 -3.00 19.10 4.82
CA LEU A 143 -1.79 18.77 5.59
C LEU A 143 -0.54 19.37 4.94
N GLU A 144 -0.39 19.24 3.62
CA GLU A 144 0.72 19.82 2.87
C GLU A 144 0.80 21.35 3.06
N LYS A 145 -0.36 22.02 3.09
CA LYS A 145 -0.43 23.46 3.33
C LYS A 145 -0.11 23.85 4.78
N VAL A 146 -0.62 23.09 5.75
CA VAL A 146 -0.42 23.38 7.19
C VAL A 146 1.04 23.20 7.57
N HIS A 147 1.66 22.11 7.11
CA HIS A 147 3.03 21.75 7.46
C HIS A 147 4.07 22.32 6.48
N GLY A 148 3.64 22.92 5.35
CA GLY A 148 4.53 23.55 4.37
C GLY A 148 5.45 22.56 3.65
N MET A 149 5.10 21.28 3.64
CA MET A 149 5.93 20.18 3.12
C MET A 149 5.08 19.20 2.30
N ARG A 150 5.74 18.34 1.54
CA ARG A 150 5.10 17.25 0.80
C ARG A 150 5.85 15.97 1.02
N LEU A 151 5.11 14.87 1.11
CA LEU A 151 5.66 13.51 1.08
C LEU A 151 5.18 12.86 -0.22
N PRO A 152 6.01 12.86 -1.28
CA PRO A 152 5.69 12.24 -2.56
C PRO A 152 5.12 10.83 -2.38
N SER A 153 5.73 10.00 -1.55
CA SER A 153 5.32 8.61 -1.44
C SER A 153 3.91 8.44 -0.84
N VAL A 154 3.53 9.25 0.14
CA VAL A 154 2.14 9.32 0.66
C VAL A 154 1.19 9.89 -0.40
N THR A 155 1.67 10.86 -1.18
CA THR A 155 0.91 11.46 -2.28
C THR A 155 0.59 10.43 -3.35
N ASP A 156 1.56 9.61 -3.74
CA ASP A 156 1.37 8.54 -4.72
C ASP A 156 0.40 7.50 -4.21
N ARG A 157 0.54 7.05 -2.95
CA ARG A 157 -0.38 6.09 -2.32
C ARG A 157 -1.83 6.58 -2.34
N LEU A 158 -2.08 7.84 -2.01
CA LEU A 158 -3.45 8.38 -2.05
C LEU A 158 -3.96 8.59 -3.49
N ASN A 159 -3.06 8.87 -4.45
CA ASN A 159 -3.40 9.04 -5.86
C ASN A 159 -3.80 7.73 -6.56
N GLU A 160 -3.56 6.58 -5.93
CA GLU A 160 -4.04 5.28 -6.40
C GLU A 160 -5.57 5.19 -6.41
N LYS A 161 -6.24 6.03 -5.60
CA LYS A 161 -7.71 6.16 -5.51
C LYS A 161 -8.44 4.82 -5.37
N PHE A 162 -7.80 3.81 -4.80
CA PHE A 162 -8.31 2.43 -4.64
C PHE A 162 -8.52 1.64 -5.94
N ILE A 163 -8.21 2.24 -7.10
CA ILE A 163 -8.46 1.63 -8.42
C ILE A 163 -7.18 1.13 -9.06
N LYS A 164 -6.04 1.72 -8.69
CA LYS A 164 -4.74 1.34 -9.25
C LYS A 164 -4.40 -0.15 -9.12
N PRO A 165 -4.72 -0.85 -8.01
CA PRO A 165 -4.55 -2.29 -7.94
C PRO A 165 -5.32 -3.06 -9.04
N LEU A 166 -6.54 -2.64 -9.38
CA LEU A 166 -7.34 -3.27 -10.45
C LEU A 166 -6.75 -3.02 -11.85
N VAL A 167 -6.10 -1.86 -12.04
CA VAL A 167 -5.37 -1.59 -13.28
C VAL A 167 -4.19 -2.55 -13.40
N LEU A 168 -3.47 -2.79 -12.29
CA LEU A 168 -2.38 -3.76 -12.25
C LEU A 168 -2.86 -5.18 -12.57
N ASP A 169 -3.95 -5.66 -11.95
CA ASP A 169 -4.55 -6.95 -12.28
C ASP A 169 -4.82 -7.09 -13.79
N SER A 170 -5.34 -6.01 -14.40
CA SER A 170 -5.64 -5.96 -15.83
C SER A 170 -4.38 -6.02 -16.70
N ILE A 171 -3.29 -5.38 -16.27
CA ILE A 171 -1.97 -5.46 -16.93
C ILE A 171 -1.43 -6.88 -16.84
N LEU A 172 -1.43 -7.48 -15.65
CA LEU A 172 -0.94 -8.84 -15.42
C LEU A 172 -1.73 -9.88 -16.23
N ALA A 173 -3.05 -9.73 -16.29
CA ALA A 173 -3.91 -10.62 -17.07
C ALA A 173 -3.63 -10.61 -18.59
N LEU A 174 -3.02 -9.54 -19.12
CA LEU A 174 -2.66 -9.43 -20.55
C LEU A 174 -1.34 -10.11 -20.90
N VAL A 175 -0.50 -10.46 -19.91
CA VAL A 175 0.82 -11.06 -20.14
C VAL A 175 0.72 -12.36 -20.93
N ARG A 176 -0.11 -13.31 -20.47
CA ARG A 176 -0.29 -14.60 -21.14
C ARG A 176 -0.85 -14.45 -22.56
N PRO A 177 -1.97 -13.75 -22.79
CA PRO A 177 -2.46 -13.50 -24.14
C PRO A 177 -1.41 -12.87 -25.07
N ALA A 178 -0.68 -11.85 -24.60
CA ALA A 178 0.37 -11.19 -25.39
C ALA A 178 1.49 -12.16 -25.80
N MET A 179 1.96 -13.01 -24.88
CA MET A 179 3.00 -13.99 -25.17
C MET A 179 2.52 -15.08 -26.16
N VAL A 180 1.27 -15.52 -26.03
CA VAL A 180 0.66 -16.51 -26.94
C VAL A 180 0.47 -15.92 -28.35
N GLU A 181 -0.01 -14.69 -28.46
CA GLU A 181 -0.17 -13.99 -29.74
C GLU A 181 1.15 -13.89 -30.51
N ILE A 182 2.21 -13.45 -29.82
CA ILE A 182 3.55 -13.32 -30.41
C ILE A 182 4.09 -14.67 -30.88
N ARG A 183 3.97 -15.73 -30.05
CA ARG A 183 4.47 -17.08 -30.40
C ARG A 183 3.71 -17.72 -31.56
N SER A 184 2.41 -17.47 -31.65
CA SER A 184 1.55 -18.00 -32.71
C SER A 184 1.62 -17.18 -34.02
N GLY A 185 2.35 -16.07 -34.03
CA GLY A 185 2.38 -15.14 -35.16
C GLY A 185 1.06 -14.41 -35.38
N ALA A 186 0.19 -14.38 -34.38
CA ALA A 186 -1.06 -13.63 -34.41
C ALA A 186 -0.79 -12.12 -34.27
N LYS A 187 -1.82 -11.33 -34.51
CA LYS A 187 -1.76 -9.88 -34.30
C LYS A 187 -1.59 -9.58 -32.80
N PRO A 188 -0.65 -8.71 -32.40
CA PRO A 188 -0.29 -8.47 -30.98
C PRO A 188 -1.27 -7.50 -30.29
N GLU A 189 -2.57 -7.79 -30.34
CA GLU A 189 -3.61 -6.91 -29.77
C GLU A 189 -3.53 -6.81 -28.25
N SER A 190 -3.23 -7.92 -27.57
CA SER A 190 -3.08 -7.94 -26.12
C SER A 190 -1.83 -7.21 -25.67
N PHE A 191 -0.74 -7.32 -26.43
CA PHE A 191 0.50 -6.59 -26.15
C PHE A 191 0.30 -5.08 -26.30
N THR A 192 -0.33 -4.63 -27.40
CA THR A 192 -0.65 -3.20 -27.58
C THR A 192 -1.54 -2.67 -26.46
N ARG A 193 -2.49 -3.46 -25.97
CA ARG A 193 -3.33 -3.07 -24.84
C ARG A 193 -2.56 -3.01 -23.53
N LEU A 194 -1.62 -3.94 -23.32
CA LEU A 194 -0.74 -3.95 -22.15
C LEU A 194 0.11 -2.68 -22.12
N GLU A 195 0.70 -2.28 -23.25
CA GLU A 195 1.49 -1.04 -23.37
C GLU A 195 0.68 0.20 -22.97
N VAL A 196 -0.54 0.34 -23.51
CA VAL A 196 -1.43 1.47 -23.20
C VAL A 196 -1.76 1.53 -21.71
N LEU A 197 -2.11 0.39 -21.09
CA LEU A 197 -2.45 0.36 -19.67
C LEU A 197 -1.23 0.62 -18.78
N ALA A 198 -0.06 0.11 -19.15
CA ALA A 198 1.19 0.36 -18.43
C ALA A 198 1.59 1.84 -18.48
N GLU A 199 1.43 2.50 -19.63
CA GLU A 199 1.70 3.93 -19.76
C GLU A 199 0.72 4.78 -18.92
N GLU A 200 -0.57 4.44 -18.94
CA GLU A 200 -1.58 5.08 -18.07
C GLU A 200 -1.25 4.88 -16.59
N TYR A 201 -0.85 3.67 -16.19
CA TYR A 201 -0.44 3.34 -14.83
C TYR A 201 0.76 4.16 -14.36
N LEU A 202 1.77 4.31 -15.22
CA LEU A 202 2.97 5.10 -14.94
C LEU A 202 2.68 6.59 -14.82
N SER A 203 1.75 7.12 -15.63
CA SER A 203 1.40 8.56 -15.60
C SER A 203 0.84 9.06 -14.27
N THR A 204 0.39 8.15 -13.41
CA THR A 204 -0.19 8.42 -12.08
C THR A 204 0.65 7.88 -10.92
N SER A 205 1.86 7.40 -11.21
CA SER A 205 2.83 6.90 -10.24
C SER A 205 4.07 7.78 -10.25
N SER A 206 4.27 8.63 -9.24
CA SER A 206 5.61 9.17 -9.02
C SER A 206 6.39 8.05 -8.31
N GLY A 207 7.40 7.48 -8.96
CA GLY A 207 8.21 6.45 -8.32
C GLY A 207 9.04 7.04 -7.19
N SER A 208 9.24 6.29 -6.10
CA SER A 208 10.38 6.55 -5.22
C SER A 208 11.66 6.30 -6.04
N PRO A 209 12.63 7.25 -6.07
CA PRO A 209 13.86 7.09 -6.85
C PRO A 209 14.76 5.95 -6.38
N THR A 210 14.47 5.36 -5.21
CA THR A 210 15.43 4.55 -4.46
C THR A 210 15.23 3.05 -4.61
N ASP A 211 14.04 2.57 -5.03
CA ASP A 211 13.71 1.14 -5.10
C ASP A 211 12.87 0.75 -6.33
N ILE A 212 13.01 -0.53 -6.73
CA ILE A 212 12.16 -1.16 -7.75
C ILE A 212 10.73 -1.17 -7.23
N GLN A 213 9.82 -0.55 -7.98
CA GLN A 213 8.40 -0.48 -7.64
C GLN A 213 7.78 -1.90 -7.60
N PRO A 214 6.97 -2.25 -6.58
CA PRO A 214 6.40 -3.60 -6.41
C PRO A 214 5.71 -4.16 -7.65
N TRP A 215 4.96 -3.33 -8.37
CA TRP A 215 4.24 -3.74 -9.58
C TRP A 215 5.17 -4.24 -10.71
N MET A 216 6.42 -3.76 -10.78
CA MET A 216 7.40 -4.26 -11.75
C MET A 216 7.90 -5.65 -11.38
N GLN A 217 8.01 -5.95 -10.07
CA GLN A 217 8.34 -7.28 -9.59
C GLN A 217 7.21 -8.26 -9.92
N GLU A 218 5.96 -7.88 -9.63
CA GLU A 218 4.78 -8.69 -9.96
C GLU A 218 4.67 -8.97 -11.47
N LEU A 219 4.94 -7.96 -12.31
CA LEU A 219 4.96 -8.15 -13.76
C LEU A 219 6.09 -9.10 -14.20
N GLY A 220 7.27 -8.96 -13.62
CA GLY A 220 8.41 -9.85 -13.90
C GLY A 220 8.13 -11.30 -13.50
N GLU A 221 7.53 -11.51 -12.33
CA GLU A 221 7.09 -12.81 -11.84
C GLU A 221 6.04 -13.43 -12.77
N GLU A 222 5.03 -12.65 -13.19
CA GLU A 222 4.00 -13.14 -14.11
C GLU A 222 4.59 -13.58 -15.46
N VAL A 223 5.54 -12.82 -16.01
CA VAL A 223 6.26 -13.20 -17.23
C VAL A 223 7.02 -14.51 -17.05
N GLN A 224 7.74 -14.67 -15.93
CA GLN A 224 8.47 -15.90 -15.63
C GLN A 224 7.54 -17.12 -15.49
N ILE A 225 6.39 -16.96 -14.83
CA ILE A 225 5.38 -18.01 -14.67
C ILE A 225 4.85 -18.42 -16.04
N VAL A 226 4.43 -17.46 -16.86
CA VAL A 226 3.85 -17.73 -18.19
C VAL A 226 4.89 -18.35 -19.12
N GLU A 227 6.13 -17.87 -19.09
CA GLU A 227 7.22 -18.45 -19.87
C GLU A 227 7.47 -19.92 -19.49
N GLY A 228 7.51 -20.22 -18.19
CA GLY A 228 7.63 -21.58 -17.67
C GLY A 228 6.49 -22.49 -18.14
N ASP A 229 5.24 -22.03 -18.02
CA ASP A 229 4.05 -22.77 -18.46
C ASP A 229 4.07 -23.07 -19.96
N LEU A 230 4.47 -22.09 -20.78
CA LEU A 230 4.55 -22.24 -22.23
C LEU A 230 5.70 -23.15 -22.70
N HIS A 231 6.70 -23.39 -21.85
CA HIS A 231 7.83 -24.28 -22.13
C HIS A 231 7.71 -25.66 -21.47
N ALA A 232 6.73 -25.86 -20.58
CA ALA A 232 6.53 -27.13 -19.90
C ALA A 232 6.07 -28.23 -20.90
N PRO A 233 6.77 -29.38 -20.97
CA PRO A 233 6.39 -30.50 -21.86
C PRO A 233 5.11 -31.23 -21.45
N VAL A 234 4.60 -30.97 -20.23
CA VAL A 234 3.31 -31.44 -19.69
C VAL A 234 2.74 -30.27 -18.89
N PRO A 235 1.42 -29.93 -18.97
CA PRO A 235 0.85 -28.86 -18.17
C PRO A 235 1.06 -29.19 -16.69
N TYR A 236 1.90 -28.41 -16.02
CA TYR A 236 2.09 -28.55 -14.58
C TYR A 236 0.83 -28.00 -13.89
N GLU A 237 0.07 -28.88 -13.24
CA GLU A 237 -1.16 -28.53 -12.49
C GLU A 237 -0.92 -27.60 -11.29
N SER A 238 0.29 -27.09 -11.08
CA SER A 238 0.51 -26.11 -10.00
C SER A 238 0.48 -24.70 -10.56
N ASN A 239 -0.72 -24.25 -10.91
CA ASN A 239 -1.02 -22.86 -10.65
C ASN A 239 -1.44 -22.79 -9.16
N PRO A 240 -0.58 -22.38 -8.22
CA PRO A 240 -0.96 -22.22 -6.82
C PRO A 240 -2.10 -21.20 -6.61
N ARG A 241 -2.47 -20.45 -7.66
CA ARG A 241 -3.62 -19.54 -7.71
C ARG A 241 -4.84 -20.11 -8.45
N ALA A 242 -4.82 -21.38 -8.87
CA ALA A 242 -6.03 -22.06 -9.32
C ALA A 242 -6.94 -22.26 -8.09
N LEU A 243 -7.78 -21.25 -7.82
CA LEU A 243 -8.87 -21.39 -6.88
C LEU A 243 -9.68 -22.61 -7.29
N ALA A 244 -9.95 -23.50 -6.34
CA ALA A 244 -10.87 -24.61 -6.60
C ALA A 244 -12.18 -24.03 -7.13
N GLU A 245 -12.54 -24.36 -8.36
CA GLU A 245 -13.82 -23.95 -8.94
C GLU A 245 -14.94 -24.70 -8.23
N ILE A 246 -15.47 -24.09 -7.17
CA ILE A 246 -16.65 -24.61 -6.49
C ILE A 246 -17.86 -24.12 -7.27
N ALA A 247 -18.57 -25.04 -7.92
CA ALA A 247 -19.84 -24.75 -8.56
C ALA A 247 -20.90 -24.48 -7.48
N ILE A 248 -21.12 -23.21 -7.15
CA ILE A 248 -22.20 -22.80 -6.23
C ILE A 248 -23.48 -22.56 -7.06
N PRO A 249 -24.60 -23.23 -6.73
CA PRO A 249 -25.88 -22.95 -7.38
C PRO A 249 -26.29 -21.49 -7.22
N TYR A 250 -26.79 -20.88 -8.29
CA TYR A 250 -27.18 -19.47 -8.31
C TYR A 250 -28.18 -19.09 -7.20
N ALA A 251 -29.07 -20.01 -6.81
CA ALA A 251 -29.99 -19.82 -5.69
C ALA A 251 -29.27 -19.57 -4.36
N THR A 252 -28.20 -20.31 -4.09
CA THR A 252 -27.39 -20.20 -2.86
C THR A 252 -26.63 -18.89 -2.81
N ILE A 253 -26.12 -18.40 -3.94
CA ILE A 253 -25.48 -17.08 -4.02
C ILE A 253 -26.51 -15.98 -3.71
N ARG A 254 -27.73 -16.10 -4.24
CA ARG A 254 -28.80 -15.12 -4.02
C ARG A 254 -29.20 -15.04 -2.53
N GLU A 255 -29.36 -16.18 -1.87
CA GLU A 255 -29.63 -16.23 -0.42
C GLU A 255 -28.49 -15.60 0.41
N GLN A 256 -27.23 -15.81 0.02
CA GLN A 256 -26.09 -15.21 0.72
C GLN A 256 -26.01 -13.70 0.53
N ILE A 257 -26.35 -13.19 -0.67
CA ILE A 257 -26.41 -11.76 -0.95
C ILE A 257 -27.52 -11.10 -0.12
N ASP A 258 -28.71 -11.71 -0.04
CA ASP A 258 -29.83 -11.19 0.75
C ASP A 258 -29.50 -11.13 2.25
N LEU A 259 -28.71 -12.10 2.76
CA LEU A 259 -28.22 -12.10 4.14
C LEU A 259 -27.19 -10.98 4.41
N TRP A 260 -26.37 -10.62 3.41
CA TRP A 260 -25.37 -9.55 3.55
C TRP A 260 -25.95 -8.16 3.41
N GLU A 261 -27.04 -7.98 2.66
CA GLU A 261 -27.75 -6.69 2.61
C GLU A 261 -28.53 -6.38 3.89
N GLN A 262 -28.76 -7.39 4.75
CA GLN A 262 -29.46 -7.25 6.03
C GLN A 262 -28.53 -7.05 7.24
N ALA A 263 -27.20 -7.15 7.06
CA ALA A 263 -26.17 -6.99 8.09
C ALA A 263 -25.49 -5.62 8.02
#